data_AF-A0A2C9X1E7-F1
#
_entry.id   AF-A0A2C9X1E7-F1
#
_cell.length_a   1.000
_cell.length_b   1.000
_cell.length_c   1.000
_cell.angle_alpha   90.00
_cell.angle_beta   90.00
_cell.angle_gamma   90.00
#
_symmetry.space_group_name_H-M   'P 1'
#
loop_
_entity.id
_entity.type
_entity.pdbx_description
1 polymer ?
#
loop_
_entity_poly.entity_id
_entity_poly.type
_entity_poly.pdbx_seq_one_letter_code
_entity_poly.pdbx_strand_id
1 'polypeptide(L)'
;MAQVSIGQVENLEDLVRDLQSVREALEAACREQIAVAEQKCAEAREEAQNSASMLESAIQQEQAATQNVDGAEQALDSSQSSLSSAESALSACLAQPHDDDGRCPDCSGEDSAVAEAEAAVEQAQSMLEQARAELEVAKGDRISMEQRVDLANQAEAMAEHTLEQTLQACNAHLATVDQAIEAGTARLISAQQALDAYLATNPSAAQFHAWLKWDPAKDGRPVTPDMLRDRMNLSSEQRRLLQEYLYDRDPAYRKQVDKFRNQWVAAKGDAERNIVARKARIHLSGEFGEQIVRHALAPLGGRIETQGRTFVGDNGRYTKTDLIVTDLRVPVILGRGEGMGAPVGGSMAFEVKCGKAEYLYSQKDHMIFQAEGHKQAGAQCTLCSRDIHDLPEEKQKELRDALREAGSPMVGMLPRKNEIDQSCLDFIRQNEEEQP
;
A
#
# COMPACT_ATOMS: atom_id res chain seq x y z
N MET A 1 17.92 23.59 -27.06
CA MET A 1 17.78 22.91 -25.76
C MET A 1 16.33 22.51 -25.62
N ALA A 2 16.02 21.26 -25.23
CA ALA A 2 14.64 20.87 -24.98
C ALA A 2 14.12 21.73 -23.82
N GLN A 3 13.04 22.48 -24.05
CA GLN A 3 12.41 23.30 -23.02
C GLN A 3 11.70 22.36 -22.04
N VAL A 4 12.08 22.41 -20.76
CA VAL A 4 11.44 21.62 -19.70
C VAL A 4 10.47 22.54 -18.95
N SER A 5 9.22 22.12 -18.77
CA SER A 5 8.22 22.89 -18.02
C SER A 5 8.37 22.68 -16.50
N ILE A 6 7.89 23.64 -15.70
CA ILE A 6 7.87 23.51 -14.23
C ILE A 6 7.06 22.27 -13.80
N GLY A 7 5.91 22.04 -14.42
CA GLY A 7 5.04 20.90 -14.10
C GLY A 7 5.68 19.55 -14.42
N GLN A 8 6.47 19.46 -15.50
CA GLN A 8 7.19 18.24 -15.86
C GLN A 8 8.29 17.91 -14.85
N VAL A 9 9.02 18.90 -14.34
CA VAL A 9 10.04 18.68 -13.30
C VAL A 9 9.38 18.19 -12.02
N GLU A 10 8.31 18.85 -11.55
CA GLU A 10 7.60 18.41 -10.34
C GLU A 10 6.97 17.02 -10.48
N ASN A 11 6.45 16.66 -11.65
CA ASN A 11 6.00 15.28 -11.93
C ASN A 11 7.14 14.27 -11.78
N LEU A 12 8.35 14.64 -12.20
CA LEU A 12 9.52 13.78 -12.07
C LEU A 12 10.02 13.71 -10.61
N GLU A 13 9.92 14.81 -9.86
CA GLU A 13 10.17 14.82 -8.41
C GLU A 13 9.24 13.85 -7.68
N ASP A 14 7.94 13.93 -7.96
CA ASP A 14 6.94 13.05 -7.36
C ASP A 14 7.19 11.59 -7.77
N LEU A 15 7.50 11.31 -9.03
CA LEU A 15 7.85 9.96 -9.50
C LEU A 15 9.06 9.37 -8.75
N VAL A 16 10.13 10.14 -8.57
CA VAL A 16 11.32 9.67 -7.83
C VAL A 16 10.98 9.41 -6.37
N ARG A 17 10.17 10.28 -5.74
CA ARG A 17 9.69 10.08 -4.36
C ARG A 17 8.84 8.82 -4.23
N ASP A 18 7.94 8.58 -5.18
CA ASP A 18 7.09 7.38 -5.20
C ASP A 18 7.94 6.11 -5.38
N LEU A 19 8.95 6.13 -6.25
CA LEU A 19 9.89 5.01 -6.40
C LEU A 19 10.67 4.73 -5.10
N GLN A 20 11.09 5.76 -4.36
CA GLN A 20 11.72 5.61 -3.05
C GLN A 20 10.76 4.97 -2.04
N SER A 21 9.50 5.39 -2.01
CA SER A 21 8.48 4.78 -1.15
C SER A 21 8.22 3.31 -1.51
N VAL A 22 8.17 2.98 -2.81
CA VAL A 22 8.05 1.60 -3.29
C VAL A 22 9.26 0.76 -2.86
N ARG A 23 10.47 1.32 -2.92
CA ARG A 23 11.69 0.64 -2.44
C ARG A 23 11.59 0.30 -0.94
N GLU A 24 11.16 1.25 -0.12
CA GLU A 24 11.00 1.02 1.33
C GLU A 24 9.95 -0.05 1.63
N ALA A 25 8.81 -0.02 0.93
CA ALA A 25 7.78 -1.03 1.07
C ALA A 25 8.25 -2.42 0.60
N LEU A 26 8.99 -2.48 -0.51
CA LEU A 26 9.58 -3.71 -1.03
C LEU A 26 10.61 -4.28 -0.05
N GLU A 27 11.46 -3.43 0.53
CA GLU A 27 12.46 -3.84 1.52
C GLU A 27 11.79 -4.45 2.77
N ALA A 28 10.70 -3.84 3.25
CA ALA A 28 9.93 -4.38 4.36
C ALA A 28 9.31 -5.75 4.01
N ALA A 29 8.69 -5.88 2.82
CA ALA A 29 8.09 -7.13 2.37
C ALA A 29 9.14 -8.25 2.17
N CYS A 30 10.31 -7.91 1.61
CA CYS A 30 11.43 -8.84 1.46
C CYS A 30 11.92 -9.36 2.82
N ARG A 31 12.08 -8.48 3.81
CA ARG A 31 12.49 -8.88 5.17
C ARG A 31 11.48 -9.84 5.80
N GLU A 32 10.19 -9.59 5.63
CA GLU A 32 9.15 -10.47 6.15
C GLU A 32 9.19 -11.85 5.47
N GLN A 33 9.32 -11.91 4.15
CA GLN A 33 9.43 -13.18 3.42
C GLN A 33 10.68 -13.97 3.81
N ILE A 34 11.82 -13.30 3.95
CA ILE A 34 13.07 -13.94 4.40
C ILE A 34 12.89 -14.51 5.81
N ALA A 35 12.32 -13.74 6.74
CA ALA A 35 12.09 -14.21 8.11
C ALA A 35 11.19 -15.46 8.16
N VAL A 36 10.13 -15.51 7.34
CA VAL A 36 9.28 -16.70 7.22
C VAL A 36 10.04 -17.90 6.67
N ALA A 37 10.88 -17.70 5.64
CA ALA A 37 11.69 -18.76 5.06
C ALA A 37 12.77 -19.27 6.04
N GLU A 38 13.41 -18.37 6.79
CA GLU A 38 14.38 -18.70 7.85
C GLU A 38 13.72 -19.51 8.96
N GLN A 39 12.53 -19.10 9.41
CA GLN A 39 11.75 -19.84 10.40
C GLN A 39 11.45 -21.26 9.90
N LYS A 40 11.01 -21.41 8.64
CA LYS A 40 10.72 -22.74 8.06
C LYS A 40 11.97 -23.61 7.95
N CYS A 41 13.13 -23.03 7.64
CA CYS A 41 14.39 -23.76 7.68
C CYS A 41 14.74 -24.22 9.09
N ALA A 42 14.54 -23.38 10.10
CA ALA A 42 14.81 -23.73 11.50
C ALA A 42 13.89 -24.87 11.98
N GLU A 43 12.58 -24.78 11.68
CA GLU A 43 11.61 -25.83 12.00
C GLU A 43 11.95 -27.16 11.31
N ALA A 44 12.34 -27.13 10.03
CA ALA A 44 12.70 -28.33 9.29
C ALA A 44 14.00 -28.98 9.80
N ARG A 45 15.01 -28.16 10.15
CA ARG A 45 16.25 -28.63 10.79
C ARG A 45 16.01 -29.29 12.14
N GLU A 46 15.16 -28.67 12.96
CA GLU A 46 14.78 -29.23 14.26
C GLU A 46 14.07 -30.58 14.09
N GLU A 47 13.14 -30.69 13.14
CA GLU A 47 12.44 -31.94 12.85
C GLU A 47 13.38 -33.03 12.31
N ALA A 48 14.34 -32.69 11.46
CA ALA A 48 15.36 -33.62 10.96
C ALA A 48 16.24 -34.14 12.11
N GLN A 49 16.69 -33.25 13.01
CA GLN A 49 17.46 -33.63 14.19
C GLN A 49 16.65 -34.52 15.15
N ASN A 50 15.39 -34.16 15.40
CA ASN A 50 14.49 -34.96 16.25
C ASN A 50 14.25 -36.34 15.64
N SER A 51 14.01 -36.42 14.33
CA SER A 51 13.81 -37.69 13.62
C SER A 51 15.05 -38.58 13.69
N ALA A 52 16.25 -38.01 13.52
CA ALA A 52 17.50 -38.74 13.66
C ALA A 52 17.69 -39.30 15.07
N SER A 53 17.34 -38.53 16.12
CA SER A 53 17.39 -39.01 17.50
C SER A 53 16.39 -40.14 17.78
N MET A 54 15.20 -40.09 17.17
CA MET A 54 14.20 -41.16 17.30
C MET A 54 14.66 -42.45 16.60
N LEU A 55 15.28 -42.33 15.43
CA LEU A 55 15.86 -43.48 14.72
C LEU A 55 16.96 -44.15 15.56
N GLU A 56 17.86 -43.36 16.17
CA GLU A 56 18.89 -43.89 17.06
C GLU A 56 18.28 -44.67 18.24
N SER A 57 17.20 -44.13 18.85
CA SER A 57 16.48 -44.84 19.91
C SER A 57 15.83 -46.13 19.41
N ALA A 58 15.27 -46.16 18.21
CA ALA A 58 14.66 -47.35 17.62
C ALA A 58 15.71 -48.43 17.30
N ILE A 59 16.89 -48.03 16.80
CA ILE A 59 18.04 -48.93 16.58
C ILE A 59 18.46 -49.58 17.90
N GLN A 60 18.55 -48.82 18.99
CA GLN A 60 18.90 -49.35 20.31
C GLN A 60 17.83 -50.32 20.84
N GLN A 61 16.55 -50.05 20.60
CA GLN A 61 15.47 -50.97 20.98
C GLN A 61 15.49 -52.27 20.16
N GLU A 62 15.74 -52.20 18.86
CA GLU A 62 15.91 -53.41 18.03
C GLU A 62 17.11 -54.26 18.50
N GLN A 63 18.23 -53.62 18.85
CA GLN A 63 19.39 -54.32 19.41
C GLN A 63 19.06 -54.99 20.75
N ALA A 64 18.33 -54.32 21.65
CA ALA A 64 17.90 -54.90 22.92
C ALA A 64 16.93 -56.06 22.72
N ALA A 65 15.95 -55.94 21.80
CA ALA A 65 15.02 -57.02 21.47
C ALA A 65 15.75 -58.23 20.84
N THR A 66 16.77 -57.98 20.02
CA THR A 66 17.64 -59.03 19.46
C THR A 66 18.36 -59.79 20.57
N GLN A 67 18.96 -59.08 21.52
CA GLN A 67 19.61 -59.68 22.68
C GLN A 67 18.64 -60.50 23.55
N ASN A 68 17.39 -60.05 23.69
CA ASN A 68 16.36 -60.80 24.41
C ASN A 68 15.97 -62.11 23.70
N VAL A 69 15.88 -62.10 22.37
CA VAL A 69 15.68 -63.32 21.57
C VAL A 69 16.84 -64.29 21.78
N ASP A 70 18.09 -63.82 21.63
CA ASP A 70 19.27 -64.66 21.84
C ASP A 70 19.30 -65.28 23.25
N GLY A 71 18.93 -64.50 24.27
CA GLY A 71 18.82 -64.97 25.65
C GLY A 71 17.70 -65.99 25.87
N ALA A 72 16.53 -65.80 25.23
CA ALA A 72 15.42 -66.74 25.29
C ALA A 72 15.73 -68.06 24.56
N GLU A 73 16.46 -68.01 23.44
CA GLU A 73 16.95 -69.20 22.74
C GLU A 73 17.93 -70.00 23.60
N GLN A 74 18.90 -69.35 24.24
CA GLN A 74 19.81 -70.01 25.18
C GLN A 74 19.09 -70.63 26.38
N ALA A 75 18.06 -69.95 26.91
CA ALA A 75 17.24 -70.47 28.00
C ALA A 75 16.45 -71.71 27.57
N LEU A 76 15.88 -71.69 26.36
CA LEU A 76 15.18 -72.84 25.78
C LEU A 76 16.12 -74.04 25.59
N ASP A 77 17.30 -73.83 25.02
CA ASP A 77 18.32 -74.88 24.83
C ASP A 77 18.74 -75.51 26.17
N SER A 78 18.85 -74.67 27.22
CA SER A 78 19.15 -75.11 28.57
C SER A 78 18.02 -75.95 29.16
N SER A 79 16.76 -75.49 29.06
CA SER A 79 15.57 -76.24 29.50
C SER A 79 15.42 -77.57 28.76
N GLN A 80 15.68 -77.60 27.46
CA GLN A 80 15.63 -78.83 26.66
C GLN A 80 16.70 -79.83 27.08
N SER A 81 17.91 -79.36 27.38
CA SER A 81 19.00 -80.19 27.90
C SER A 81 18.66 -80.78 29.28
N SER A 82 18.00 -79.99 30.15
CA SER A 82 17.49 -80.45 31.44
C SER A 82 16.40 -81.50 31.29
N LEU A 83 15.46 -81.31 30.35
CA LEU A 83 14.43 -82.30 30.03
C LEU A 83 15.04 -83.61 29.56
N SER A 84 15.98 -83.60 28.60
CA SER A 84 16.66 -84.81 28.15
C SER A 84 17.41 -85.54 29.28
N SER A 85 17.94 -84.78 30.24
CA SER A 85 18.57 -85.34 31.44
C SER A 85 17.55 -86.00 32.37
N ALA A 86 16.39 -85.36 32.59
CA ALA A 86 15.28 -85.90 33.39
C ALA A 86 14.67 -87.15 32.75
N GLU A 87 14.44 -87.16 31.43
CA GLU A 87 13.96 -88.32 30.67
C GLU A 87 14.94 -89.49 30.75
N SER A 88 16.25 -89.21 30.67
CA SER A 88 17.29 -90.23 30.83
C SER A 88 17.28 -90.83 32.24
N ALA A 89 17.07 -90.00 33.27
CA ALA A 89 16.97 -90.45 34.66
C ALA A 89 15.71 -91.29 34.91
N LEU A 90 14.56 -90.87 34.37
CA LEU A 90 13.31 -91.63 34.42
C LEU A 90 13.45 -92.99 33.71
N SER A 91 14.03 -93.00 32.51
CA SER A 91 14.30 -94.24 31.77
C SER A 91 15.22 -95.18 32.55
N ALA A 92 16.25 -94.65 33.19
CA ALA A 92 17.15 -95.43 34.04
C ALA A 92 16.43 -95.99 35.29
N CYS A 93 15.51 -95.23 35.90
CA CYS A 93 14.69 -95.70 37.02
C CYS A 93 13.75 -96.85 36.60
N LEU A 94 13.05 -96.68 35.47
CA LEU A 94 12.13 -97.69 34.92
C LEU A 94 12.85 -98.99 34.48
N ALA A 95 14.14 -98.90 34.16
CA ALA A 95 14.96 -100.05 33.79
C ALA A 95 15.54 -100.81 35.00
N GLN A 96 15.30 -100.35 36.24
CA GLN A 96 15.75 -101.07 37.43
C GLN A 96 14.96 -102.38 37.63
N PRO A 97 15.62 -103.46 38.06
CA PRO A 97 14.95 -104.74 38.32
C PRO A 97 13.94 -104.61 39.48
N HIS A 98 12.88 -105.42 39.43
CA HIS A 98 11.92 -105.52 40.53
C HIS A 98 12.63 -105.89 41.84
N ASP A 99 12.13 -105.39 42.95
CA ASP A 99 12.62 -105.79 44.27
C ASP A 99 12.32 -107.27 44.55
N ASP A 100 12.90 -107.82 45.63
CA ASP A 100 12.75 -109.23 46.01
C ASP A 100 11.28 -109.65 46.28
N ASP A 101 10.35 -108.69 46.41
CA ASP A 101 8.90 -108.88 46.57
C ASP A 101 8.11 -108.74 45.25
N GLY A 102 8.79 -108.52 44.12
CA GLY A 102 8.19 -108.39 42.79
C GLY A 102 7.54 -107.03 42.49
N ARG A 103 7.84 -106.00 43.28
CA ARG A 103 7.32 -104.64 43.07
C ARG A 103 8.20 -103.87 42.08
N CYS A 104 7.56 -103.06 41.24
CA CYS A 104 8.26 -102.14 40.35
C CYS A 104 9.00 -101.04 41.16
N PRO A 105 10.10 -100.50 40.64
CA PRO A 105 10.74 -99.29 41.17
C PRO A 105 9.74 -98.13 41.26
N ASP A 106 9.75 -97.38 42.36
CA ASP A 106 8.95 -96.16 42.53
C ASP A 106 9.67 -94.98 41.88
N CYS A 107 9.32 -94.67 40.63
CA CYS A 107 9.89 -93.58 39.84
C CYS A 107 9.06 -92.29 39.91
N SER A 108 8.21 -92.14 40.92
CA SER A 108 7.31 -90.97 41.05
C SER A 108 8.05 -89.63 41.17
N GLY A 109 9.28 -89.64 41.71
CA GLY A 109 10.15 -88.46 41.77
C GLY A 109 10.70 -88.06 40.40
N GLU A 110 11.17 -89.02 39.62
CA GLU A 110 11.65 -88.83 38.25
C GLU A 110 10.52 -88.44 37.29
N ASP A 111 9.32 -89.00 37.46
CA ASP A 111 8.12 -88.58 36.71
C ASP A 111 7.77 -87.12 37.02
N SER A 112 7.84 -86.72 38.29
CA SER A 112 7.63 -85.32 38.70
C SER A 112 8.71 -84.41 38.11
N ALA A 113 9.98 -84.84 38.07
CA ALA A 113 11.09 -84.07 37.51
C ALA A 113 10.98 -83.91 35.99
N VAL A 114 10.50 -84.92 35.26
CA VAL A 114 10.18 -84.81 33.84
C VAL A 114 9.04 -83.81 33.62
N ALA A 115 7.95 -83.91 34.38
CA ALA A 115 6.82 -82.98 34.26
C ALA A 115 7.22 -81.52 34.55
N GLU A 116 8.08 -81.29 35.55
CA GLU A 116 8.63 -79.95 35.84
C GLU A 116 9.52 -79.43 34.70
N ALA A 117 10.36 -80.29 34.12
CA ALA A 117 11.21 -79.92 32.98
C ALA A 117 10.40 -79.67 31.69
N GLU A 118 9.35 -80.44 31.44
CA GLU A 118 8.41 -80.21 30.33
C GLU A 118 7.71 -78.85 30.48
N ALA A 119 7.22 -78.52 31.67
CA ALA A 119 6.63 -77.22 31.96
C ALA A 119 7.64 -76.07 31.77
N ALA A 120 8.90 -76.27 32.16
CA ALA A 120 9.97 -75.29 31.97
C ALA A 120 10.34 -75.09 30.49
N VAL A 121 10.28 -76.15 29.67
CA VAL A 121 10.43 -76.05 28.20
C VAL A 121 9.26 -75.29 27.59
N GLU A 122 8.01 -75.60 27.97
CA GLU A 122 6.82 -74.90 27.46
C GLU A 122 6.87 -73.41 27.81
N GLN A 123 7.26 -73.07 29.05
CA GLN A 123 7.45 -71.68 29.46
C GLN A 123 8.56 -70.98 28.65
N ALA A 124 9.71 -71.63 28.45
CA ALA A 124 10.82 -71.06 27.67
C ALA A 124 10.44 -70.87 26.19
N GLN A 125 9.67 -71.79 25.60
CA GLN A 125 9.13 -71.65 24.24
C GLN A 125 8.19 -70.45 24.15
N SER A 126 7.28 -70.28 25.12
CA SER A 126 6.37 -69.13 25.15
C SER A 126 7.14 -67.81 25.27
N MET A 127 8.18 -67.75 26.11
CA MET A 127 9.02 -66.55 26.24
C MET A 127 9.80 -66.25 24.95
N LEU A 128 10.28 -67.28 24.24
CA LEU A 128 10.95 -67.10 22.96
C LEU A 128 9.99 -66.58 21.88
N GLU A 129 8.77 -67.12 21.81
CA GLU A 129 7.75 -66.61 20.89
C GLU A 129 7.40 -65.15 21.17
N GLN A 130 7.27 -64.77 22.45
CA GLN A 130 7.06 -63.39 22.85
C GLN A 130 8.23 -62.49 22.43
N ALA A 131 9.48 -62.89 22.73
CA ALA A 131 10.67 -62.11 22.38
C ALA A 131 10.80 -61.93 20.86
N ARG A 132 10.48 -62.96 20.07
CA ARG A 132 10.46 -62.88 18.60
C ARG A 132 9.39 -61.93 18.09
N ALA A 133 8.20 -61.93 18.70
CA ALA A 133 7.14 -60.98 18.35
C ALA A 133 7.56 -59.53 18.68
N GLU A 134 8.17 -59.30 19.84
CA GLU A 134 8.70 -57.98 20.23
C GLU A 134 9.81 -57.48 19.29
N LEU A 135 10.70 -58.38 18.84
CA LEU A 135 11.73 -58.04 17.86
C LEU A 135 11.14 -57.62 16.51
N GLU A 136 10.11 -58.31 16.01
CA GLU A 136 9.47 -57.94 14.75
C GLU A 136 8.77 -56.57 14.84
N VAL A 137 8.18 -56.24 15.98
CA VAL A 137 7.66 -54.88 16.24
C VAL A 137 8.80 -53.85 16.23
N ALA A 138 9.89 -54.12 16.94
CA ALA A 138 11.04 -53.20 17.00
C ALA A 138 11.67 -52.95 15.62
N LYS A 139 11.78 -53.97 14.77
CA LYS A 139 12.20 -53.82 13.37
C LYS A 139 11.24 -52.95 12.57
N GLY A 140 9.93 -53.15 12.74
CA GLY A 140 8.90 -52.33 12.09
C GLY A 140 8.99 -50.85 12.50
N ASP A 141 9.24 -50.58 13.78
CA ASP A 141 9.43 -49.23 14.30
C ASP A 141 10.72 -48.59 13.75
N ARG A 142 11.84 -49.32 13.71
CA ARG A 142 13.09 -48.82 13.09
C ARG A 142 12.88 -48.44 11.63
N ILE A 143 12.28 -49.32 10.82
CA ILE A 143 12.01 -49.04 9.39
C ILE A 143 11.13 -47.79 9.24
N SER A 144 10.13 -47.63 10.11
CA SER A 144 9.27 -46.45 10.10
C SER A 144 10.04 -45.16 10.45
N MET A 145 10.98 -45.24 11.39
CA MET A 145 11.84 -44.11 11.75
C MET A 145 12.86 -43.78 10.64
N GLU A 146 13.36 -44.76 9.88
CA GLU A 146 14.21 -44.49 8.70
C GLU A 146 13.45 -43.68 7.65
N GLN A 147 12.23 -44.10 7.32
CA GLN A 147 11.37 -43.36 6.39
C GLN A 147 11.08 -41.94 6.88
N ARG A 148 10.87 -41.77 8.20
CA ARG A 148 10.68 -40.44 8.80
C ARG A 148 11.91 -39.56 8.59
N VAL A 149 13.12 -40.08 8.85
CA VAL A 149 14.38 -39.35 8.65
C VAL A 149 14.54 -38.94 7.18
N ASP A 150 14.26 -39.84 6.24
CA ASP A 150 14.35 -39.53 4.81
C ASP A 150 13.41 -38.37 4.42
N LEU A 151 12.16 -38.38 4.91
CA LEU A 151 11.19 -37.32 4.67
C LEU A 151 11.58 -36.00 5.35
N ALA A 152 12.12 -36.05 6.57
CA ALA A 152 12.56 -34.87 7.31
C ALA A 152 13.77 -34.20 6.60
N ASN A 153 14.74 -34.99 6.13
CA ASN A 153 15.87 -34.49 5.36
C ASN A 153 15.45 -33.88 4.02
N GLN A 154 14.46 -34.47 3.35
CA GLN A 154 13.88 -33.88 2.13
C GLN A 154 13.20 -32.54 2.43
N ALA A 155 12.44 -32.45 3.52
CA ALA A 155 11.79 -31.21 3.94
C ALA A 155 12.82 -30.12 4.29
N GLU A 156 13.91 -30.47 4.98
CA GLU A 156 15.03 -29.57 5.27
C GLU A 156 15.65 -29.03 3.99
N ALA A 157 16.03 -29.90 3.04
CA ALA A 157 16.62 -29.49 1.77
C ALA A 157 15.69 -28.59 0.95
N MET A 158 14.38 -28.86 0.94
CA MET A 158 13.39 -28.02 0.28
C MET A 158 13.26 -26.65 0.96
N ALA A 159 13.30 -26.60 2.29
CA ALA A 159 13.23 -25.35 3.04
C ALA A 159 14.47 -24.49 2.77
N GLU A 160 15.67 -25.07 2.82
CA GLU A 160 16.93 -24.38 2.54
C GLU A 160 16.97 -23.83 1.11
N HIS A 161 16.54 -24.62 0.14
CA HIS A 161 16.45 -24.18 -1.24
C HIS A 161 15.46 -23.01 -1.41
N THR A 162 14.32 -23.07 -0.72
CA THR A 162 13.33 -21.99 -0.73
C THR A 162 13.91 -20.71 -0.14
N LEU A 163 14.62 -20.79 0.99
CA LEU A 163 15.29 -19.63 1.59
C LEU A 163 16.32 -19.01 0.64
N GLU A 164 17.15 -19.83 -0.01
CA GLU A 164 18.11 -19.35 -1.00
C GLU A 164 17.42 -18.63 -2.17
N GLN A 165 16.35 -19.21 -2.71
CA GLN A 165 15.57 -18.58 -3.78
C GLN A 165 14.94 -17.26 -3.33
N THR A 166 14.38 -17.21 -2.12
CA THR A 166 13.79 -15.99 -1.57
C THR A 166 14.85 -14.90 -1.42
N LEU A 167 16.03 -15.22 -0.89
CA LEU A 167 17.15 -14.27 -0.78
C LEU A 167 17.59 -13.73 -2.15
N GLN A 168 17.78 -14.62 -3.13
CA GLN A 168 18.16 -14.22 -4.48
C GLN A 168 17.11 -13.34 -5.16
N ALA A 169 15.84 -13.72 -5.08
CA ALA A 169 14.74 -12.94 -5.65
C ALA A 169 14.60 -11.55 -5.01
N CYS A 170 14.67 -11.49 -3.67
CA CYS A 170 14.62 -10.22 -2.94
C CYS A 170 15.77 -9.29 -3.35
N ASN A 171 16.99 -9.81 -3.41
CA ASN A 171 18.16 -9.04 -3.82
C ASN A 171 18.04 -8.53 -5.27
N ALA A 172 17.58 -9.38 -6.20
CA ALA A 172 17.39 -9.00 -7.59
C ALA A 172 16.32 -7.91 -7.75
N HIS A 173 15.20 -8.02 -7.04
CA HIS A 173 14.13 -7.03 -7.07
C HIS A 173 14.57 -5.69 -6.48
N LEU A 174 15.23 -5.69 -5.31
CA LEU A 174 15.76 -4.47 -4.70
C LEU A 174 16.79 -3.79 -5.60
N ALA A 175 17.72 -4.54 -6.19
CA ALA A 175 18.71 -3.99 -7.11
C ALA A 175 18.07 -3.36 -8.37
N THR A 176 16.99 -3.95 -8.88
CA THR A 176 16.24 -3.41 -10.03
C THR A 176 15.58 -2.07 -9.69
N VAL A 177 14.97 -1.97 -8.51
CA VAL A 177 14.35 -0.73 -8.04
C VAL A 177 15.41 0.33 -7.75
N ASP A 178 16.54 -0.04 -7.15
CA ASP A 178 17.66 0.89 -6.90
C ASP A 178 18.21 1.49 -8.22
N GLN A 179 18.37 0.68 -9.26
CA GLN A 179 18.77 1.16 -10.59
C GLN A 179 17.73 2.12 -11.20
N ALA A 180 16.44 1.83 -11.03
CA ALA A 180 15.38 2.72 -11.49
C ALA A 180 15.38 4.06 -10.74
N ILE A 181 15.64 4.05 -9.43
CA ILE A 181 15.79 5.25 -8.60
C ILE A 181 17.01 6.05 -9.03
N GLU A 182 18.16 5.41 -9.27
CA GLU A 182 19.38 6.07 -9.72
C GLU A 182 19.15 6.77 -11.08
N ALA A 183 18.57 6.05 -12.04
CA ALA A 183 18.24 6.60 -13.35
C ALA A 183 17.21 7.74 -13.25
N GLY A 184 16.18 7.58 -12.40
CA GLY A 184 15.17 8.61 -12.13
C GLY A 184 15.79 9.86 -11.50
N THR A 185 16.68 9.68 -10.52
CA THR A 185 17.38 10.77 -9.83
C THR A 185 18.32 11.53 -10.77
N ALA A 186 19.08 10.82 -11.61
CA ALA A 186 19.94 11.45 -12.62
C ALA A 186 19.13 12.28 -13.64
N ARG A 187 17.98 11.76 -14.08
CA ARG A 187 17.04 12.50 -14.93
C ARG A 187 16.48 13.72 -14.23
N LEU A 188 16.11 13.60 -12.95
CA LEU A 188 15.60 14.71 -12.15
C LEU A 188 16.63 15.82 -11.99
N ILE A 189 17.88 15.48 -11.66
CA ILE A 189 18.97 16.46 -11.56
C ILE A 189 19.16 17.19 -12.88
N SER A 190 19.17 16.46 -14.00
CA SER A 190 19.31 17.06 -15.33
C SER A 190 18.13 17.99 -15.68
N ALA A 191 16.91 17.58 -15.34
CA ALA A 191 15.69 18.37 -15.55
C ALA A 191 15.68 19.63 -14.68
N GLN A 192 16.15 19.54 -13.43
CA GLN A 192 16.27 20.68 -12.53
C GLN A 192 17.30 21.70 -13.06
N GLN A 193 18.47 21.23 -13.52
CA GLN A 193 19.48 22.10 -14.12
C GLN A 193 18.94 22.81 -15.38
N ALA A 194 18.18 22.10 -16.22
CA ALA A 194 17.53 22.68 -17.39
C ALA A 194 16.47 23.72 -17.00
N LEU A 195 15.68 23.45 -15.96
CA LEU A 195 14.70 24.38 -15.42
C LEU A 195 15.39 25.62 -14.85
N ASP A 196 16.44 25.47 -14.04
CA ASP A 196 17.17 26.60 -13.46
C ASP A 196 17.76 27.51 -14.55
N ALA A 197 18.34 26.93 -15.60
CA ALA A 197 18.84 27.68 -16.75
C ALA A 197 17.72 28.41 -17.53
N TYR A 198 16.55 27.76 -17.67
CA TYR A 198 15.37 28.37 -18.28
C TYR A 198 14.86 29.54 -17.45
N LEU A 199 14.69 29.36 -16.13
CA LEU A 199 14.22 30.42 -15.23
C LEU A 199 15.19 31.60 -15.18
N ALA A 200 16.50 31.37 -15.21
CA ALA A 200 17.51 32.42 -15.22
C ALA A 200 17.42 33.35 -16.46
N THR A 201 16.93 32.84 -17.58
CA THR A 201 16.83 33.57 -18.85
C THR A 201 15.41 34.04 -19.19
N ASN A 202 14.39 33.60 -18.43
CA ASN A 202 12.98 33.89 -18.70
C ASN A 202 12.31 34.51 -17.45
N PRO A 203 12.33 35.85 -17.31
CA PRO A 203 11.82 36.53 -16.12
C PRO A 203 10.35 36.22 -15.78
N SER A 204 9.48 36.11 -16.80
CA SER A 204 8.07 35.75 -16.59
C SER A 204 7.90 34.35 -16.00
N ALA A 205 8.74 33.39 -16.44
CA ALA A 205 8.74 32.03 -15.91
C ALA A 205 9.31 31.99 -14.49
N ALA A 206 10.37 32.74 -14.20
CA ALA A 206 10.91 32.89 -12.84
C ALA A 206 9.88 33.48 -11.88
N GLN A 207 9.16 34.52 -12.29
CA GLN A 207 8.08 35.12 -11.49
C GLN A 207 6.93 34.15 -11.26
N PHE A 208 6.53 33.38 -12.29
CA PHE A 208 5.51 32.35 -12.14
C PHE A 208 5.95 31.22 -11.19
N HIS A 209 7.20 30.75 -11.31
CA HIS A 209 7.77 29.75 -10.40
C HIS A 209 7.78 30.26 -8.95
N ALA A 210 8.19 31.51 -8.72
CA ALA A 210 8.12 32.14 -7.41
C ALA A 210 6.68 32.29 -6.89
N TRP A 211 5.72 32.57 -7.79
CA TRP A 211 4.29 32.64 -7.44
C TRP A 211 3.73 31.27 -7.02
N LEU A 212 4.13 30.18 -7.69
CA LEU A 212 3.78 28.80 -7.32
C LEU A 212 4.37 28.40 -5.97
N LYS A 213 5.65 28.70 -5.74
CA LYS A 213 6.38 28.36 -4.51
C LYS A 213 6.24 29.40 -3.39
N TRP A 214 5.26 30.29 -3.49
CA TRP A 214 5.04 31.34 -2.50
C TRP A 214 4.68 30.72 -1.15
N ASP A 215 5.43 31.11 -0.11
CA ASP A 215 5.18 30.71 1.26
C ASP A 215 4.89 31.96 2.10
N PRO A 216 3.63 32.23 2.44
CA PRO A 216 3.26 33.44 3.17
C PRO A 216 3.82 33.47 4.60
N ALA A 217 4.16 32.30 5.18
CA ALA A 217 4.65 32.23 6.56
C ALA A 217 6.05 32.83 6.72
N LYS A 218 6.85 32.87 5.64
CA LYS A 218 8.23 33.40 5.67
C LYS A 218 8.30 34.89 5.99
N ASP A 219 7.28 35.66 5.58
CA ASP A 219 7.28 37.12 5.75
C ASP A 219 6.77 37.56 7.12
N GLY A 220 6.13 36.66 7.89
CA GLY A 220 5.60 36.92 9.24
C GLY A 220 4.52 38.01 9.32
N ARG A 221 4.01 38.49 8.18
CA ARG A 221 2.99 39.55 8.10
C ARG A 221 1.62 38.98 7.73
N PRO A 222 0.52 39.60 8.22
CA PRO A 222 -0.81 39.23 7.76
C PRO A 222 -0.94 39.39 6.24
N VAL A 223 -1.64 38.44 5.61
CA VAL A 223 -1.98 38.52 4.19
C VAL A 223 -3.14 39.51 4.02
N THR A 224 -2.95 40.49 3.14
CA THR A 224 -3.89 41.59 2.94
C THR A 224 -4.71 41.43 1.65
N PRO A 225 -5.82 42.17 1.49
CA PRO A 225 -6.64 42.11 0.28
C PRO A 225 -5.85 42.45 -0.99
N ASP A 226 -4.93 43.41 -0.92
CA ASP A 226 -4.08 43.79 -2.06
C ASP A 226 -3.16 42.63 -2.48
N MET A 227 -2.56 41.93 -1.53
CA MET A 227 -1.71 40.75 -1.82
C MET A 227 -2.51 39.64 -2.51
N LEU A 228 -3.73 39.37 -2.04
CA LEU A 228 -4.60 38.35 -2.64
C LEU A 228 -5.03 38.76 -4.05
N ARG A 229 -5.43 40.02 -4.25
CA ARG A 229 -5.75 40.57 -5.57
C ARG A 229 -4.57 40.41 -6.52
N ASP A 230 -3.37 40.77 -6.09
CA ASP A 230 -2.19 40.75 -6.96
C ASP A 230 -1.80 39.31 -7.31
N ARG A 231 -1.93 38.36 -6.37
CA ARG A 231 -1.76 36.92 -6.66
C ARG A 231 -2.77 36.36 -7.66
N MET A 232 -4.02 36.81 -7.64
CA MET A 232 -5.05 36.34 -8.57
C MET A 232 -4.95 37.00 -9.96
N ASN A 233 -4.25 38.13 -10.08
CA ASN A 233 -4.11 38.88 -11.33
C ASN A 233 -2.80 38.54 -12.05
N LEU A 234 -2.68 37.29 -12.45
CA LEU A 234 -1.59 36.81 -13.30
C LEU A 234 -1.54 37.58 -14.63
N SER A 235 -0.33 37.90 -15.10
CA SER A 235 -0.12 38.47 -16.44
C SER A 235 -0.55 37.47 -17.54
N SER A 236 -0.70 37.94 -18.78
CA SER A 236 -1.02 37.07 -19.92
C SER A 236 -0.07 35.88 -20.04
N GLU A 237 1.22 36.13 -19.84
CA GLU A 237 2.27 35.11 -19.90
C GLU A 237 2.19 34.13 -18.72
N GLN A 238 1.96 34.63 -17.51
CA GLN A 238 1.78 33.77 -16.34
C GLN A 238 0.51 32.93 -16.42
N ARG A 239 -0.57 33.42 -17.05
CA ARG A 239 -1.77 32.62 -17.32
C ARG A 239 -1.50 31.50 -18.31
N ARG A 240 -0.69 31.75 -19.36
CA ARG A 240 -0.22 30.70 -20.28
C ARG A 240 0.56 29.62 -19.52
N LEU A 241 1.54 30.03 -18.71
CA LEU A 241 2.35 29.12 -17.90
C LEU A 241 1.51 28.33 -16.87
N LEU A 242 0.47 28.94 -16.28
CA LEU A 242 -0.46 28.23 -15.41
C LEU A 242 -1.27 27.18 -16.18
N GLN A 243 -1.71 27.48 -17.41
CA GLN A 243 -2.41 26.48 -18.23
C GLN A 243 -1.51 25.31 -18.60
N GLU A 244 -0.23 25.56 -18.93
CA GLU A 244 0.77 24.51 -19.17
C GLU A 244 1.00 23.67 -17.92
N TYR A 245 1.19 24.33 -16.77
CA TYR A 245 1.35 23.67 -15.48
C TYR A 245 0.14 22.78 -15.15
N LEU A 246 -1.09 23.29 -15.32
CA LEU A 246 -2.32 22.51 -15.11
C LEU A 246 -2.44 21.36 -16.12
N TYR A 247 -2.07 21.58 -17.38
CA TYR A 247 -2.05 20.53 -18.39
C TYR A 247 -1.10 19.40 -17.99
N ASP A 248 0.07 19.73 -17.46
CA ASP A 248 1.07 18.74 -17.01
C ASP A 248 0.68 18.05 -15.70
N ARG A 249 0.05 18.75 -14.75
CA ARG A 249 -0.20 18.27 -13.38
C ARG A 249 -1.61 17.74 -13.12
N ASP A 250 -2.61 18.18 -13.88
CA ASP A 250 -4.01 17.81 -13.69
C ASP A 250 -4.55 17.02 -14.91
N PRO A 251 -4.68 15.68 -14.80
CA PRO A 251 -5.22 14.84 -15.86
C PRO A 251 -6.66 15.19 -16.27
N ALA A 252 -7.49 15.69 -15.35
CA ALA A 252 -8.86 16.08 -15.65
C ALA A 252 -8.90 17.38 -16.47
N TYR A 253 -8.09 18.38 -16.08
CA TYR A 253 -7.91 19.61 -16.85
C TYR A 253 -7.34 19.31 -18.24
N ARG A 254 -6.30 18.47 -18.32
CA ARG A 254 -5.70 18.00 -19.59
C ARG A 254 -6.75 17.41 -20.53
N LYS A 255 -7.57 16.47 -20.03
CA LYS A 255 -8.64 15.82 -20.79
C LYS A 255 -9.67 16.83 -21.30
N GLN A 256 -9.99 17.86 -20.50
CA GLN A 256 -10.93 18.90 -20.90
C GLN A 256 -10.33 19.80 -22.00
N VAL A 257 -9.06 20.18 -21.88
CA VAL A 257 -8.33 20.92 -22.92
C VAL A 257 -8.28 20.11 -24.21
N ASP A 258 -7.86 18.84 -24.16
CA ASP A 258 -7.75 17.97 -25.34
C ASP A 258 -9.11 17.78 -26.03
N LYS A 259 -10.19 17.66 -25.26
CA LYS A 259 -11.55 17.63 -25.81
C LYS A 259 -11.85 18.86 -26.65
N PHE A 260 -11.54 20.06 -26.15
CA PHE A 260 -11.79 21.30 -26.89
C PHE A 260 -10.83 21.51 -28.06
N ARG A 261 -9.56 21.11 -27.92
CA ARG A 261 -8.59 21.07 -29.03
C ARG A 261 -9.08 20.19 -30.17
N ASN A 262 -9.52 18.97 -29.86
CA ASN A 262 -10.06 18.04 -30.86
C ASN A 262 -11.33 18.58 -31.53
N GLN A 263 -12.22 19.21 -30.77
CA GLN A 263 -13.41 19.86 -31.33
C GLN A 263 -13.06 21.06 -32.22
N TRP A 264 -12.04 21.85 -31.84
CA TRP A 264 -11.57 22.99 -32.62
C TRP A 264 -10.99 22.55 -33.96
N VAL A 265 -10.10 21.55 -33.95
CA VAL A 265 -9.49 20.97 -35.17
C VAL A 265 -10.53 20.34 -36.08
N ALA A 266 -11.55 19.68 -35.52
CA ALA A 266 -12.61 19.03 -36.30
C ALA A 266 -13.63 20.02 -36.91
N ALA A 267 -13.66 21.28 -36.45
CA ALA A 267 -14.66 22.27 -36.84
C ALA A 267 -14.46 22.77 -38.28
N LYS A 268 -15.50 22.68 -39.10
CA LYS A 268 -15.52 23.08 -40.51
C LYS A 268 -15.97 24.54 -40.65
N GLY A 269 -15.01 25.45 -40.54
CA GLY A 269 -15.22 26.89 -40.74
C GLY A 269 -15.75 27.62 -39.51
N ASP A 270 -16.01 28.92 -39.68
CA ASP A 270 -16.17 29.86 -38.57
C ASP A 270 -17.41 29.62 -37.71
N ALA A 271 -18.50 29.11 -38.30
CA ALA A 271 -19.73 28.83 -37.56
C ALA A 271 -19.51 27.73 -36.50
N GLU A 272 -18.86 26.63 -36.87
CA GLU A 272 -18.57 25.53 -35.96
C GLU A 272 -17.50 25.94 -34.92
N ARG A 273 -16.46 26.67 -35.35
CA ARG A 273 -15.44 27.21 -34.43
C ARG A 273 -16.04 28.16 -33.39
N ASN A 274 -17.02 28.97 -33.77
CA ASN A 274 -17.75 29.83 -32.84
C ASN A 274 -18.56 29.03 -31.80
N ILE A 275 -19.15 27.90 -32.19
CA ILE A 275 -19.84 27.00 -31.24
C ILE A 275 -18.84 26.42 -30.24
N VAL A 276 -17.68 25.96 -30.71
CA VAL A 276 -16.60 25.44 -29.84
C VAL A 276 -16.09 26.53 -28.90
N ALA A 277 -15.80 27.73 -29.42
CA ALA A 277 -15.36 28.86 -28.61
C ALA A 277 -16.37 29.22 -27.52
N ARG A 278 -17.67 29.25 -27.84
CA ARG A 278 -18.71 29.51 -26.85
C ARG A 278 -18.73 28.46 -25.74
N LYS A 279 -18.60 27.17 -26.08
CA LYS A 279 -18.53 26.09 -25.07
C LYS A 279 -17.27 26.18 -24.21
N ALA A 280 -16.12 26.48 -24.82
CA ALA A 280 -14.86 26.66 -24.11
C ALA A 280 -14.94 27.82 -23.10
N ARG A 281 -15.50 28.97 -23.50
CA ARG A 281 -15.72 30.14 -22.62
C ARG A 281 -16.63 29.84 -21.43
N ILE A 282 -17.57 28.90 -21.57
CA ILE A 282 -18.46 28.50 -20.46
C ILE A 282 -17.74 27.53 -19.52
N HIS A 283 -17.18 26.45 -20.07
CA HIS A 283 -16.70 25.33 -19.26
C HIS A 283 -15.22 25.43 -18.91
N LEU A 284 -14.34 25.64 -19.90
CA LEU A 284 -12.90 25.68 -19.68
C LEU A 284 -12.48 26.97 -18.96
N SER A 285 -13.03 28.11 -19.37
CA SER A 285 -12.70 29.39 -18.71
C SER A 285 -13.33 29.53 -17.32
N GLY A 286 -14.42 28.81 -17.03
CA GLY A 286 -14.96 28.72 -15.66
C GLY A 286 -13.98 27.98 -14.75
N GLU A 287 -13.64 26.75 -15.13
CA GLU A 287 -12.65 25.90 -14.45
C GLU A 287 -11.30 26.61 -14.29
N PHE A 288 -10.77 27.23 -15.34
CA PHE A 288 -9.50 27.93 -15.25
C PHE A 288 -9.53 29.10 -14.24
N GLY A 289 -10.66 29.79 -14.12
CA GLY A 289 -10.86 30.82 -13.10
C GLY A 289 -10.82 30.26 -11.68
N GLU A 290 -11.47 29.12 -11.46
CA GLU A 290 -11.39 28.38 -10.18
C GLU A 290 -9.96 27.94 -9.86
N GLN A 291 -9.22 27.47 -10.87
CA GLN A 291 -7.83 27.03 -10.71
C GLN A 291 -6.89 28.19 -10.34
N ILE A 292 -7.08 29.40 -10.89
CA ILE A 292 -6.35 30.60 -10.47
C ILE A 292 -6.58 30.87 -8.98
N VAL A 293 -7.84 30.85 -8.51
CA VAL A 293 -8.18 31.06 -7.09
C VAL A 293 -7.54 29.98 -6.23
N ARG A 294 -7.70 28.72 -6.61
CA ARG A 294 -7.16 27.57 -5.89
C ARG A 294 -5.66 27.70 -5.68
N HIS A 295 -4.90 27.95 -6.73
CA HIS A 295 -3.43 28.05 -6.65
C HIS A 295 -2.97 29.36 -5.99
N ALA A 296 -3.74 30.45 -6.11
CA ALA A 296 -3.46 31.69 -5.40
C ALA A 296 -3.62 31.53 -3.87
N LEU A 297 -4.64 30.80 -3.43
CA LEU A 297 -5.02 30.71 -2.01
C LEU A 297 -4.51 29.45 -1.30
N ALA A 298 -4.18 28.41 -2.05
CA ALA A 298 -3.64 27.16 -1.52
C ALA A 298 -2.52 27.33 -0.48
N PRO A 299 -1.51 28.21 -0.69
CA PRO A 299 -0.41 28.34 0.25
C PRO A 299 -0.77 28.93 1.62
N LEU A 300 -1.99 29.48 1.76
CA LEU A 300 -2.45 30.08 3.01
C LEU A 300 -2.73 29.05 4.10
N GLY A 301 -3.05 27.80 3.75
CA GLY A 301 -3.49 26.77 4.69
C GLY A 301 -2.67 25.49 4.68
N GLY A 302 -2.80 24.70 5.75
CA GLY A 302 -2.30 23.34 5.85
C GLY A 302 -3.12 22.35 5.01
N ARG A 303 -4.42 22.64 4.80
CA ARG A 303 -5.34 21.77 4.05
C ARG A 303 -6.24 22.57 3.11
N ILE A 304 -6.60 21.94 2.00
CA ILE A 304 -7.50 22.50 0.99
C ILE A 304 -8.55 21.44 0.64
N GLU A 305 -9.80 21.84 0.71
CA GLU A 305 -10.93 21.04 0.26
C GLU A 305 -11.62 21.76 -0.88
N THR A 306 -11.90 21.04 -1.97
CA THR A 306 -12.65 21.57 -3.12
C THR A 306 -13.96 20.83 -3.26
N GLN A 307 -15.03 21.55 -3.62
CA GLN A 307 -16.37 20.97 -3.82
C GLN A 307 -16.96 20.35 -2.54
N GLY A 308 -16.68 20.95 -1.37
CA GLY A 308 -17.20 20.51 -0.07
C GLY A 308 -18.73 20.61 -0.03
N ARG A 309 -19.42 19.52 0.34
CA ARG A 309 -20.89 19.46 0.35
C ARG A 309 -21.43 19.92 1.71
N THR A 310 -22.30 20.92 1.67
CA THR A 310 -23.03 21.41 2.85
C THR A 310 -24.52 21.22 2.63
N PHE A 311 -25.17 20.45 3.50
CA PHE A 311 -26.62 20.28 3.47
C PHE A 311 -27.31 21.51 4.06
N VAL A 312 -28.31 22.02 3.36
CA VAL A 312 -29.04 23.26 3.68
C VAL A 312 -30.48 22.90 4.03
N GLY A 313 -30.83 23.06 5.30
CA GLY A 313 -32.14 22.73 5.87
C GLY A 313 -32.44 21.22 5.90
N ASP A 314 -33.67 20.87 6.30
CA ASP A 314 -34.08 19.47 6.56
C ASP A 314 -34.57 18.72 5.31
N ASN A 315 -34.62 19.39 4.15
CA ASN A 315 -35.18 18.86 2.90
C ASN A 315 -34.15 18.10 2.03
N GLY A 316 -32.97 17.79 2.56
CA GLY A 316 -31.89 17.10 1.84
C GLY A 316 -31.25 17.89 0.70
N ARG A 317 -31.57 19.18 0.55
CA ARG A 317 -30.88 20.08 -0.40
C ARG A 317 -29.44 20.27 0.07
N TYR A 318 -28.50 20.37 -0.86
CA TYR A 318 -27.12 20.68 -0.54
C TYR A 318 -26.57 21.72 -1.52
N THR A 319 -25.59 22.49 -1.04
CA THR A 319 -24.72 23.34 -1.86
C THR A 319 -23.30 22.78 -1.83
N LYS A 320 -22.50 23.17 -2.81
CA LYS A 320 -21.07 22.88 -2.84
C LYS A 320 -20.30 24.17 -2.70
N THR A 321 -19.29 24.16 -1.84
CA THR A 321 -18.33 25.26 -1.70
C THR A 321 -17.14 24.96 -2.61
N ASP A 322 -16.81 25.90 -3.49
CA ASP A 322 -15.74 25.71 -4.48
C ASP A 322 -14.38 25.47 -3.81
N LEU A 323 -14.06 26.25 -2.78
CA LEU A 323 -12.77 26.16 -2.08
C LEU A 323 -12.93 26.42 -0.58
N ILE A 324 -12.39 25.52 0.24
CA ILE A 324 -12.21 25.70 1.69
C ILE A 324 -10.73 25.52 2.01
N VAL A 325 -10.14 26.49 2.69
CA VAL A 325 -8.76 26.47 3.16
C VAL A 325 -8.79 26.39 4.68
N THR A 326 -8.22 25.35 5.26
CA THR A 326 -8.19 25.14 6.72
C THR A 326 -6.77 25.10 7.25
N ASP A 327 -6.63 25.27 8.56
CA ASP A 327 -5.34 25.32 9.25
C ASP A 327 -4.46 26.44 8.67
N LEU A 328 -4.97 27.67 8.72
CA LEU A 328 -4.25 28.83 8.18
C LEU A 328 -2.87 28.97 8.82
N ARG A 329 -1.85 29.10 7.98
CA ARG A 329 -0.46 29.26 8.42
C ARG A 329 -0.13 30.69 8.83
N VAL A 330 -0.92 31.64 8.36
CA VAL A 330 -0.78 33.09 8.59
C VAL A 330 -2.14 33.72 8.83
N PRO A 331 -2.22 34.87 9.54
CA PRO A 331 -3.44 35.64 9.58
C PRO A 331 -3.80 36.16 8.19
N VAL A 332 -5.07 36.05 7.79
CA VAL A 332 -5.55 36.53 6.49
C VAL A 332 -6.66 37.55 6.70
N ILE A 333 -6.59 38.67 5.97
CA ILE A 333 -7.56 39.76 5.98
C ILE A 333 -8.12 39.90 4.56
N LEU A 334 -9.43 39.72 4.42
CA LEU A 334 -10.18 39.91 3.17
C LEU A 334 -10.77 41.32 3.05
N GLY A 335 -10.99 42.00 4.17
CA GLY A 335 -11.60 43.33 4.19
C GLY A 335 -11.97 43.77 5.61
N ARG A 336 -12.86 44.77 5.68
CA ARG A 336 -13.41 45.27 6.96
C ARG A 336 -14.74 44.58 7.25
N GLY A 337 -14.99 44.25 8.51
CA GLY A 337 -16.25 43.66 8.98
C GLY A 337 -16.07 42.26 9.56
N GLU A 338 -17.13 41.76 10.19
CA GLU A 338 -17.20 40.38 10.68
C GLU A 338 -17.09 39.37 9.54
N GLY A 339 -16.42 38.24 9.75
CA GLY A 339 -16.21 37.21 8.73
C GLY A 339 -15.23 37.59 7.61
N MET A 340 -14.56 38.75 7.70
CA MET A 340 -13.60 39.24 6.69
C MET A 340 -12.14 39.06 7.09
N GLY A 341 -11.87 38.24 8.11
CA GLY A 341 -10.50 37.89 8.49
C GLY A 341 -10.46 36.65 9.37
N ALA A 342 -9.39 35.88 9.25
CA ALA A 342 -9.19 34.64 9.99
C ALA A 342 -7.76 34.56 10.56
N PRO A 343 -7.60 34.11 11.81
CA PRO A 343 -6.30 33.98 12.46
C PRO A 343 -5.57 32.70 12.00
N VAL A 344 -4.31 32.55 12.43
CA VAL A 344 -3.55 31.29 12.32
C VAL A 344 -4.35 30.14 12.95
N GLY A 345 -4.35 28.97 12.32
CA GLY A 345 -5.16 27.80 12.69
C GLY A 345 -6.64 27.91 12.31
N GLY A 346 -7.08 29.08 11.83
CA GLY A 346 -8.44 29.30 11.36
C GLY A 346 -8.73 28.67 9.99
N SER A 347 -9.88 29.04 9.42
CA SER A 347 -10.34 28.55 8.12
C SER A 347 -10.91 29.68 7.27
N MET A 348 -10.89 29.47 5.96
CA MET A 348 -11.48 30.35 4.96
C MET A 348 -12.30 29.55 3.97
N ALA A 349 -13.34 30.15 3.41
CA ALA A 349 -14.14 29.51 2.39
C ALA A 349 -14.57 30.49 1.30
N PHE A 350 -14.54 30.01 0.06
CA PHE A 350 -14.68 30.83 -1.12
C PHE A 350 -15.64 30.20 -2.11
N GLU A 351 -16.47 31.04 -2.70
CA GLU A 351 -17.23 30.76 -3.92
C GLU A 351 -16.59 31.54 -5.07
N VAL A 352 -16.51 30.97 -6.28
CA VAL A 352 -15.82 31.57 -7.41
C VAL A 352 -16.76 31.80 -8.58
N LYS A 353 -16.91 33.05 -9.03
CA LYS A 353 -17.77 33.41 -10.17
C LYS A 353 -17.02 34.19 -11.25
N CYS A 354 -16.76 33.53 -12.37
CA CYS A 354 -16.14 34.14 -13.53
C CYS A 354 -17.17 34.48 -14.61
N GLY A 355 -17.49 35.76 -14.80
CA GLY A 355 -18.45 36.15 -15.82
C GLY A 355 -18.49 37.64 -16.14
N LYS A 356 -19.30 38.01 -17.12
CA LYS A 356 -19.56 39.42 -17.46
C LYS A 356 -20.49 40.06 -16.44
N ALA A 357 -20.46 41.39 -16.35
CA ALA A 357 -21.27 42.19 -15.42
C ALA A 357 -22.72 41.70 -15.27
N GLU A 358 -23.48 41.65 -16.38
CA GLU A 358 -24.89 41.22 -16.35
C GLU A 358 -25.06 39.74 -15.96
N TYR A 359 -24.11 38.87 -16.30
CA TYR A 359 -24.14 37.49 -15.85
C TYR A 359 -23.93 37.40 -14.33
N LEU A 360 -22.95 38.12 -13.78
CA LEU A 360 -22.70 38.16 -12.34
C LEU A 360 -23.95 38.63 -11.58
N TYR A 361 -24.63 39.65 -12.10
CA TYR A 361 -25.88 40.13 -11.53
C TYR A 361 -27.01 39.09 -11.64
N SER A 362 -27.16 38.41 -12.77
CA SER A 362 -28.18 37.36 -12.94
C SER A 362 -27.99 36.14 -12.03
N GLN A 363 -26.77 35.94 -11.50
CA GLN A 363 -26.44 34.85 -10.59
C GLN A 363 -26.71 35.18 -9.11
N LYS A 364 -27.26 36.36 -8.79
CA LYS A 364 -27.48 36.84 -7.42
C LYS A 364 -28.12 35.79 -6.51
N ASP A 365 -29.31 35.29 -6.87
CA ASP A 365 -30.07 34.35 -6.03
C ASP A 365 -29.35 33.01 -5.87
N HIS A 366 -28.62 32.58 -6.90
CA HIS A 366 -27.81 31.37 -6.85
C HIS A 366 -26.64 31.53 -5.88
N MET A 367 -25.93 32.66 -5.93
CA MET A 367 -24.82 32.95 -5.01
C MET A 367 -25.31 33.08 -3.56
N ILE A 368 -26.48 33.68 -3.32
CA ILE A 368 -27.10 33.75 -1.98
C ILE A 368 -27.34 32.34 -1.43
N PHE A 369 -27.89 31.43 -2.25
CA PHE A 369 -28.07 30.04 -1.83
C PHE A 369 -26.74 29.34 -1.53
N GLN A 370 -25.69 29.63 -2.30
CA GLN A 370 -24.36 29.03 -2.09
C GLN A 370 -23.66 29.56 -0.84
N ALA A 371 -23.94 30.80 -0.42
CA ALA A 371 -23.38 31.41 0.79
C ALA A 371 -23.70 30.62 2.07
N GLU A 372 -24.82 29.90 2.11
CA GLU A 372 -25.17 28.97 3.19
C GLU A 372 -24.10 27.88 3.40
N GLY A 373 -23.37 27.53 2.33
CA GLY A 373 -22.41 26.43 2.30
C GLY A 373 -21.14 26.66 3.10
N HIS A 374 -20.80 27.90 3.41
CA HIS A 374 -19.51 28.24 4.02
C HIS A 374 -19.57 29.00 5.34
N LYS A 375 -20.76 29.24 5.91
CA LYS A 375 -20.98 30.00 7.16
C LYS A 375 -20.16 29.56 8.37
N GLN A 376 -19.63 28.35 8.36
CA GLN A 376 -18.83 27.77 9.44
C GLN A 376 -17.33 28.14 9.35
N ALA A 377 -16.88 28.74 8.25
CA ALA A 377 -15.49 29.17 8.09
C ALA A 377 -15.21 30.47 8.88
N GLY A 378 -13.98 30.62 9.36
CA GLY A 378 -13.56 31.83 10.09
C GLY A 378 -13.60 33.10 9.23
N ALA A 379 -13.34 32.98 7.93
CA ALA A 379 -13.57 34.04 6.95
C ALA A 379 -14.20 33.48 5.67
N GLN A 380 -15.03 34.27 5.00
CA GLN A 380 -15.71 33.81 3.79
C GLN A 380 -16.04 34.94 2.83
N CYS A 381 -15.95 34.66 1.52
CA CYS A 381 -16.34 35.61 0.50
C CYS A 381 -16.66 34.95 -0.84
N THR A 382 -17.42 35.66 -1.67
CA THR A 382 -17.60 35.30 -3.08
C THR A 382 -16.59 36.07 -3.92
N LEU A 383 -15.63 35.37 -4.53
CA LEU A 383 -14.64 35.93 -5.44
C LEU A 383 -15.21 35.97 -6.85
N CYS A 384 -15.11 37.13 -7.50
CA CYS A 384 -15.58 37.29 -8.87
C CYS A 384 -14.58 37.97 -9.79
N SER A 385 -14.82 37.85 -11.09
CA SER A 385 -14.15 38.67 -12.10
C SER A 385 -14.39 40.15 -11.84
N ARG A 386 -13.39 40.97 -12.18
CA ARG A 386 -13.45 42.44 -12.05
C ARG A 386 -14.53 43.10 -12.92
N ASP A 387 -15.20 42.36 -13.80
CA ASP A 387 -16.36 42.84 -14.57
C ASP A 387 -17.53 43.29 -13.67
N ILE A 388 -17.55 42.95 -12.37
CA ILE A 388 -18.51 43.53 -11.41
C ILE A 388 -18.43 45.06 -11.32
N HIS A 389 -17.29 45.65 -11.67
CA HIS A 389 -17.11 47.10 -11.70
C HIS A 389 -17.71 47.77 -12.93
N ASP A 390 -18.17 46.99 -13.91
CA ASP A 390 -18.86 47.51 -15.10
C ASP A 390 -20.40 47.50 -14.93
N LEU A 391 -20.92 47.02 -13.79
CA LEU A 391 -22.33 47.15 -13.45
C LEU A 391 -22.68 48.61 -13.12
N PRO A 392 -23.92 49.06 -13.43
CA PRO A 392 -24.45 50.29 -12.85
C PRO A 392 -24.31 50.30 -11.33
N GLU A 393 -23.99 51.46 -10.74
CA GLU A 393 -23.71 51.60 -9.31
C GLU A 393 -24.83 51.03 -8.42
N GLU A 394 -26.09 51.24 -8.80
CA GLU A 394 -27.26 50.70 -8.11
C GLU A 394 -27.27 49.16 -8.09
N LYS A 395 -27.12 48.52 -9.26
CA LYS A 395 -27.07 47.06 -9.38
C LYS A 395 -25.87 46.47 -8.65
N GLN A 396 -24.71 47.15 -8.73
CA GLN A 396 -23.50 46.71 -8.05
C GLN A 396 -23.69 46.75 -6.53
N LYS A 397 -24.27 47.84 -6.02
CA LYS A 397 -24.57 48.00 -4.60
C LYS A 397 -25.56 46.96 -4.12
N GLU A 398 -26.68 46.78 -4.83
CA GLU A 398 -27.69 45.77 -4.53
C GLU A 398 -27.08 44.37 -4.42
N LEU A 399 -26.25 43.98 -5.40
CA LEU A 399 -25.61 42.67 -5.41
C LEU A 399 -24.64 42.50 -4.24
N ARG A 400 -23.81 43.51 -3.95
CA ARG A 400 -22.83 43.47 -2.85
C ARG A 400 -23.49 43.44 -1.49
N ASP A 401 -24.56 44.20 -1.29
CA ASP A 401 -25.28 44.26 -0.03
C ASP A 401 -26.05 42.95 0.20
N ALA A 402 -26.74 42.41 -0.81
CA ALA A 402 -27.43 41.12 -0.71
C ALA A 402 -26.49 39.96 -0.33
N LEU A 403 -25.30 39.91 -0.92
CA LEU A 403 -24.31 38.88 -0.58
C LEU A 403 -23.63 39.11 0.77
N ARG A 404 -23.46 40.38 1.20
CA ARG A 404 -23.01 40.67 2.58
C ARG A 404 -24.04 40.19 3.60
N GLU A 405 -25.32 40.42 3.37
CA GLU A 405 -26.41 39.96 4.23
C GLU A 405 -26.51 38.43 4.28
N ALA A 406 -26.26 37.76 3.15
CA ALA A 406 -26.19 36.30 3.09
C ALA A 406 -24.95 35.71 3.80
N GLY A 407 -24.03 36.57 4.24
CA GLY A 407 -22.80 36.19 4.93
C GLY A 407 -21.59 35.98 4.02
N SER A 408 -21.71 36.16 2.70
CA SER A 408 -20.61 35.96 1.74
C SER A 408 -20.28 37.22 0.95
N PRO A 409 -19.62 38.23 1.55
CA PRO A 409 -19.31 39.48 0.86
C PRO A 409 -18.63 39.26 -0.49
N MET A 410 -19.07 39.98 -1.52
CA MET A 410 -18.56 39.80 -2.88
C MET A 410 -17.32 40.66 -3.14
N VAL A 411 -16.27 40.08 -3.73
CA VAL A 411 -14.99 40.76 -3.99
C VAL A 411 -14.51 40.50 -5.42
N GLY A 412 -14.34 41.58 -6.19
CA GLY A 412 -13.87 41.53 -7.58
C GLY A 412 -12.35 41.50 -7.67
N MET A 413 -11.74 40.32 -7.50
CA MET A 413 -10.29 40.16 -7.50
C MET A 413 -9.76 39.42 -8.74
N LEU A 414 -10.61 38.69 -9.45
CA LEU A 414 -10.16 37.88 -10.60
C LEU A 414 -9.96 38.71 -11.87
N PRO A 415 -9.13 38.23 -12.82
CA PRO A 415 -9.00 38.85 -14.13
C PRO A 415 -10.36 39.05 -14.79
N ARG A 416 -10.45 40.02 -15.72
CA ARG A 416 -11.69 40.24 -16.45
C ARG A 416 -12.03 38.98 -17.25
N LYS A 417 -13.32 38.71 -17.41
CA LYS A 417 -13.81 37.50 -18.09
C LYS A 417 -13.22 37.35 -19.50
N ASN A 418 -13.07 38.46 -20.22
CA ASN A 418 -12.47 38.45 -21.56
C ASN A 418 -11.00 38.04 -21.56
N GLU A 419 -10.24 38.38 -20.50
CA GLU A 419 -8.83 37.98 -20.39
C GLU A 419 -8.71 36.47 -20.16
N ILE A 420 -9.57 35.91 -19.31
CA ILE A 420 -9.65 34.47 -19.04
C ILE A 420 -10.13 33.73 -20.30
N ASP A 421 -11.16 34.24 -20.98
CA ASP A 421 -11.68 33.67 -22.23
C ASP A 421 -10.60 33.63 -23.30
N GLN A 422 -9.90 34.75 -23.50
CA GLN A 422 -8.85 34.84 -24.51
C GLN A 422 -7.71 33.86 -24.19
N SER A 423 -7.26 33.80 -22.93
CA SER A 423 -6.24 32.86 -22.48
C SER A 423 -6.60 31.40 -22.79
N CYS A 424 -7.82 30.97 -22.47
CA CYS A 424 -8.25 29.60 -22.73
C CYS A 424 -8.40 29.32 -24.23
N LEU A 425 -8.91 30.28 -25.01
CA LEU A 425 -9.06 30.14 -26.45
C LEU A 425 -7.72 30.03 -27.15
N ASP A 426 -6.73 30.83 -26.76
CA ASP A 426 -5.39 30.78 -27.34
C ASP A 426 -4.72 29.44 -27.02
N PHE A 427 -4.90 28.93 -25.80
CA PHE A 427 -4.32 27.65 -25.38
C PHE A 427 -4.90 26.43 -26.11
N ILE A 428 -6.17 26.46 -26.51
CA ILE A 428 -6.76 25.39 -27.35
C ILE A 428 -6.41 25.54 -28.83
N ARG A 429 -5.98 26.72 -29.28
CA ARG A 429 -5.60 27.01 -30.68
C ARG A 429 -4.16 26.66 -31.01
N GLN A 430 -3.27 26.59 -30.02
CA GLN A 430 -1.83 26.34 -30.20
C GLN A 430 -1.48 25.14 -31.11
N ASN A 431 -2.34 24.13 -31.24
CA ASN A 431 -2.10 22.99 -32.14
C ASN A 431 -2.25 23.31 -33.65
N GLU A 432 -2.79 24.46 -34.06
CA GLU A 432 -2.87 24.85 -35.48
C GLU A 432 -1.53 25.42 -36.01
N GLU A 433 -0.64 25.91 -35.15
CA GLU A 433 0.64 26.53 -35.56
C GLU A 433 1.84 25.58 -35.49
N GLU A 434 1.68 24.38 -34.90
CA GLU A 434 2.72 23.34 -34.78
C GLU A 434 2.54 22.16 -35.77
N GLN A 435 1.55 22.22 -36.67
CA GLN A 435 1.45 21.28 -37.78
C GLN A 435 2.36 21.74 -38.94
N PRO A 436 3.33 20.92 -39.39
CA PRO A 436 4.23 21.25 -40.49
C PRO A 436 3.52 21.41 -41.84
#